data_AF-A0A1F8NLX2-F1
#
_entry.id   AF-A0A1F8NLX2-F1
#
_cell.length_a   1.000
_cell.length_b   1.000
_cell.length_c   1.000
_cell.angle_alpha   90.00
_cell.angle_beta   90.00
_cell.angle_gamma   90.00
#
_symmetry.space_group_name_H-M   'P 1'
#
loop_
_entity.id
_entity.type
_entity.pdbx_description
1 polymer ?
#
loop_
_entity_poly.entity_id
_entity_poly.type
_entity_poly.pdbx_seq_one_letter_code
_entity_poly.pdbx_strand_id
1 'polypeptide(L)'
;MNVITRAGLQAWLQDLADSRRLLAPQVVEDVVLFRPVDDIRTSAALDPNAPRPAMSIKEAFFPPTERLMLIEPQADPDTPGRRRVRLTETLPEAEQVIFGVRPCDARGMAVLDAAFLEAAPPDPYYARRREGTTLIGLACKEMGPSCFCRSVGGGPDDSRHVDVFLSETEEGYVVQVITERGRALLDGVPLSESDAERPSSALSDPIAVPDPLAWPAYFEDPFWGQMSERCLSCRICAYVCPTCRCFDVRDEPVESQAGSDRFERLRCWDSCSSAGYRRIAGGHNPRSSEGQRLRNRFFCKFYYYPLQYGPSACTGCGRCIDACPVNVDITEVLGHLVTG
;
A
#
# COMPACT_ATOMS: atom_id res chain seq x y z
N MET A 1 -20.90 22.32 7.62
CA MET A 1 -20.16 21.24 6.91
C MET A 1 -21.12 20.51 5.98
N ASN A 2 -20.63 19.92 4.89
CA ASN A 2 -21.46 19.06 4.03
C ASN A 2 -21.68 17.71 4.72
N VAL A 3 -22.91 17.24 4.72
CA VAL A 3 -23.28 15.93 5.26
C VAL A 3 -24.06 15.12 4.23
N ILE A 4 -23.89 13.80 4.30
CA ILE A 4 -24.64 12.82 3.52
C ILE A 4 -25.24 11.79 4.47
N THR A 5 -26.50 11.42 4.25
CA THR A 5 -27.16 10.38 5.05
C THR A 5 -26.56 9.01 4.73
N ARG A 6 -26.74 8.02 5.60
CA ARG A 6 -26.27 6.64 5.32
C ARG A 6 -26.88 6.07 4.03
N ALA A 7 -28.17 6.29 3.82
CA ALA A 7 -28.86 5.87 2.61
C ALA A 7 -28.35 6.62 1.36
N GLY A 8 -28.11 7.93 1.48
CA GLY A 8 -27.53 8.74 0.40
C GLY A 8 -26.13 8.28 0.01
N LEU A 9 -25.27 7.96 1.00
CA LEU A 9 -23.94 7.43 0.75
C LEU A 9 -24.01 6.08 0.01
N GLN A 10 -24.87 5.17 0.47
CA GLN A 10 -25.06 3.87 -0.17
C GLN A 10 -25.56 4.02 -1.62
N ALA A 11 -26.54 4.88 -1.87
CA ALA A 11 -27.03 5.14 -3.22
C ALA A 11 -25.92 5.68 -4.14
N TRP A 12 -25.20 6.71 -3.69
CA TRP A 12 -24.09 7.29 -4.47
C TRP A 12 -22.97 6.27 -4.76
N LEU A 13 -22.56 5.49 -3.76
CA LEU A 13 -21.53 4.48 -3.96
C LEU A 13 -22.01 3.33 -4.86
N GLN A 14 -23.30 2.99 -4.84
CA GLN A 14 -23.88 2.01 -5.76
C GLN A 14 -23.87 2.54 -7.20
N ASP A 15 -24.27 3.79 -7.42
CA ASP A 15 -24.19 4.42 -8.75
C ASP A 15 -22.74 4.47 -9.27
N LEU A 16 -21.76 4.64 -8.38
CA LEU A 16 -20.34 4.52 -8.71
C LEU A 16 -19.95 3.09 -9.08
N ALA A 17 -20.41 2.07 -8.36
CA ALA A 17 -20.16 0.67 -8.70
C ALA A 17 -20.75 0.28 -10.07
N ASP A 18 -21.93 0.78 -10.39
CA ASP A 18 -22.63 0.48 -11.64
C ASP A 18 -22.00 1.16 -12.87
N SER A 19 -21.34 2.31 -12.67
CA SER A 19 -20.79 3.13 -13.77
C SER A 19 -19.29 2.97 -14.00
N ARG A 20 -18.54 2.49 -13.01
CA ARG A 20 -17.08 2.36 -13.06
C ARG A 20 -16.58 1.32 -12.07
N ARG A 21 -15.32 0.91 -12.21
CA ARG A 21 -14.70 -0.02 -11.27
C ARG A 21 -14.56 0.61 -9.88
N LEU A 22 -15.39 0.19 -8.92
CA LEU A 22 -15.28 0.55 -7.51
C LEU A 22 -14.60 -0.57 -6.73
N LEU A 23 -13.49 -0.26 -6.06
CA LEU A 23 -12.88 -1.13 -5.06
C LEU A 23 -13.34 -0.71 -3.67
N ALA A 24 -13.77 -1.66 -2.84
CA ALA A 24 -14.08 -1.42 -1.45
C ALA A 24 -13.67 -2.64 -0.59
N PRO A 25 -13.51 -2.48 0.73
CA PRO A 25 -13.33 -3.60 1.64
C PRO A 25 -14.47 -4.62 1.51
N GLN A 26 -14.12 -5.88 1.23
CA GLN A 26 -15.03 -7.02 1.13
C GLN A 26 -14.49 -8.15 2.00
N VAL A 27 -15.38 -8.93 2.61
CA VAL A 27 -15.00 -10.16 3.31
C VAL A 27 -14.77 -11.27 2.27
N VAL A 28 -13.57 -11.83 2.27
CA VAL A 28 -13.15 -12.94 1.40
C VAL A 28 -12.55 -14.00 2.30
N GLU A 29 -13.21 -15.16 2.43
CA GLU A 29 -12.75 -16.27 3.27
C GLU A 29 -12.31 -15.80 4.68
N ASP A 30 -13.20 -15.06 5.36
CA ASP A 30 -13.01 -14.47 6.70
C ASP A 30 -11.98 -13.34 6.82
N VAL A 31 -11.36 -12.92 5.71
CA VAL A 31 -10.40 -11.81 5.68
C VAL A 31 -10.97 -10.62 4.92
N VAL A 32 -10.85 -9.42 5.48
CA VAL A 32 -11.26 -8.20 4.79
C VAL A 32 -10.17 -7.75 3.80
N LEU A 33 -10.51 -7.61 2.52
CA LEU A 33 -9.60 -7.22 1.44
C LEU A 33 -10.27 -6.17 0.54
N PHE A 34 -9.50 -5.29 -0.09
CA PHE A 34 -10.06 -4.40 -1.12
C PHE A 34 -10.33 -5.21 -2.39
N ARG A 35 -11.60 -5.30 -2.81
CA ARG A 35 -12.03 -6.02 -4.01
C ARG A 35 -13.04 -5.20 -4.80
N PRO A 36 -13.20 -5.46 -6.11
CA PRO A 36 -14.32 -4.94 -6.86
C PRO A 36 -15.63 -5.26 -6.14
N VAL A 37 -16.54 -4.29 -6.09
CA VAL A 37 -17.84 -4.44 -5.45
C VAL A 37 -18.94 -4.17 -6.46
N ASP A 38 -19.87 -5.13 -6.58
CA ASP A 38 -21.06 -4.99 -7.42
C ASP A 38 -22.27 -4.51 -6.58
N ASP A 39 -22.34 -4.86 -5.30
CA ASP A 39 -23.36 -4.37 -4.35
C ASP A 39 -22.65 -3.73 -3.16
N ILE A 40 -22.72 -2.40 -3.04
CA ILE A 40 -21.97 -1.69 -2.00
C ILE A 40 -22.38 -2.10 -0.58
N ARG A 41 -23.60 -2.62 -0.39
CA ARG A 41 -24.10 -3.03 0.94
C ARG A 41 -23.33 -4.23 1.51
N THR A 42 -22.62 -4.99 0.67
CA THR A 42 -21.74 -6.08 1.13
C THR A 42 -20.37 -5.57 1.61
N SER A 43 -20.08 -4.28 1.42
CA SER A 43 -18.80 -3.69 1.80
C SER A 43 -18.61 -3.65 3.30
N ALA A 44 -17.52 -4.27 3.76
CA ALA A 44 -17.04 -4.20 5.13
C ALA A 44 -16.72 -2.76 5.57
N ALA A 45 -16.55 -1.79 4.64
CA ALA A 45 -16.36 -0.39 5.03
C ALA A 45 -17.63 0.27 5.60
N LEU A 46 -18.81 -0.31 5.35
CA LEU A 46 -20.08 0.16 5.89
C LEU A 46 -20.50 -0.55 7.19
N ASP A 47 -19.83 -1.64 7.54
CA ASP A 47 -20.03 -2.35 8.80
C ASP A 47 -19.16 -1.73 9.90
N PRO A 48 -19.76 -1.15 10.97
CA PRO A 48 -19.00 -0.55 12.06
C PRO A 48 -18.16 -1.56 12.84
N ASN A 49 -18.46 -2.85 12.75
CA ASN A 49 -17.75 -3.93 13.46
C ASN A 49 -16.71 -4.63 12.59
N ALA A 50 -16.66 -4.33 11.29
CA ALA A 50 -15.73 -5.01 10.41
C ALA A 50 -14.28 -4.65 10.77
N PRO A 51 -13.38 -5.66 10.80
CA PRO A 51 -11.98 -5.40 11.02
C PRO A 51 -11.41 -4.60 9.85
N ARG A 52 -10.31 -3.89 10.12
CA ARG A 52 -9.55 -3.22 9.06
C ARG A 52 -9.10 -4.25 8.00
N PRO A 53 -9.07 -3.87 6.71
CA PRO A 53 -8.49 -4.71 5.66
C PRO A 53 -7.08 -5.21 6.00
N ALA A 54 -6.86 -6.52 5.83
CA ALA A 54 -5.59 -7.18 6.12
C ALA A 54 -4.47 -6.69 5.17
N MET A 55 -4.82 -6.41 3.92
CA MET A 55 -3.95 -5.80 2.93
C MET A 55 -4.22 -4.30 2.80
N SER A 56 -3.16 -3.52 2.61
CA SER A 56 -3.28 -2.11 2.26
C SER A 56 -3.74 -1.91 0.82
N ILE A 57 -4.18 -0.70 0.48
CA ILE A 57 -4.55 -0.34 -0.90
C ILE A 57 -3.39 -0.39 -1.90
N LYS A 58 -2.15 -0.60 -1.46
CA LYS A 58 -0.97 -0.74 -2.33
C LYS A 58 -1.19 -1.70 -3.49
N GLU A 59 -1.92 -2.81 -3.29
CA GLU A 59 -2.21 -3.79 -4.35
C GLU A 59 -2.91 -3.16 -5.58
N ALA A 60 -3.71 -2.11 -5.37
CA ALA A 60 -4.42 -1.42 -6.44
C ALA A 60 -3.52 -0.54 -7.31
N PHE A 61 -2.27 -0.28 -6.88
CA PHE A 61 -1.30 0.59 -7.56
C PHE A 61 0.00 -0.13 -7.93
N PHE A 62 0.33 -1.15 -7.16
CA PHE A 62 1.54 -1.95 -7.27
C PHE A 62 1.15 -3.40 -6.98
N PRO A 63 0.57 -4.12 -7.95
CA PRO A 63 -0.02 -5.43 -7.70
C PRO A 63 1.06 -6.49 -7.40
N PRO A 64 0.70 -7.60 -6.72
CA PRO A 64 1.65 -8.64 -6.34
C PRO A 64 2.41 -9.27 -7.50
N THR A 65 1.79 -9.34 -8.67
CA THR A 65 2.42 -9.75 -9.94
C THR A 65 1.83 -8.91 -11.07
N GLU A 66 2.70 -8.42 -11.94
CA GLU A 66 2.34 -7.58 -13.07
C GLU A 66 3.17 -7.94 -14.30
N ARG A 67 2.50 -8.12 -15.44
CA ARG A 67 3.18 -8.19 -16.73
C ARG A 67 3.60 -6.80 -17.18
N LEU A 68 4.90 -6.60 -17.37
CA LEU A 68 5.46 -5.36 -17.88
C LEU A 68 5.51 -5.37 -19.41
N MET A 69 5.91 -6.49 -20.01
CA MET A 69 6.01 -6.62 -21.47
C MET A 69 5.88 -8.06 -21.95
N LEU A 70 5.44 -8.21 -23.19
CA LEU A 70 5.53 -9.43 -23.97
C LEU A 70 6.77 -9.39 -24.85
N ILE A 71 7.46 -10.54 -24.93
CA ILE A 71 8.69 -10.77 -25.68
C ILE A 71 8.38 -11.85 -26.70
N GLU A 72 8.25 -11.46 -27.96
CA GLU A 72 7.78 -12.34 -29.03
C GLU A 72 8.83 -12.43 -30.15
N PRO A 73 9.30 -13.63 -30.51
CA PRO A 73 10.17 -13.78 -31.65
C PRO A 73 9.36 -13.68 -32.94
N GLN A 74 9.89 -12.94 -33.91
CA GLN A 74 9.27 -12.68 -35.20
C GLN A 74 10.29 -12.92 -36.32
N ALA A 75 9.81 -13.29 -37.51
CA ALA A 75 10.68 -13.33 -38.69
C ALA A 75 11.21 -11.93 -38.98
N ASP A 76 12.48 -11.82 -39.38
CA ASP A 76 13.04 -10.58 -39.88
C ASP A 76 12.45 -10.30 -41.28
N PRO A 77 11.68 -9.21 -41.47
CA PRO A 77 11.09 -8.91 -42.78
C PRO A 77 12.16 -8.59 -43.83
N ASP A 78 13.35 -8.16 -43.41
CA ASP A 78 14.42 -7.72 -44.29
C ASP A 78 15.43 -8.85 -44.61
N THR A 79 15.39 -9.97 -43.88
CA THR A 79 16.41 -11.02 -44.00
C THR A 79 15.82 -12.42 -43.78
N PRO A 80 15.56 -13.19 -44.86
CA PRO A 80 15.06 -14.56 -44.76
C PRO A 80 15.95 -15.44 -43.86
N GLY A 81 15.33 -16.19 -42.94
CA GLY A 81 16.03 -17.07 -41.99
C GLY A 81 16.56 -16.39 -40.73
N ARG A 82 16.51 -15.05 -40.62
CA ARG A 82 16.82 -14.32 -39.38
C ARG A 82 15.55 -14.11 -38.56
N ARG A 83 15.67 -14.18 -37.22
CA ARG A 83 14.60 -13.80 -36.27
C ARG A 83 14.95 -12.47 -35.60
N ARG A 84 13.95 -11.63 -35.37
CA ARG A 84 14.00 -10.47 -34.47
C ARG A 84 13.11 -10.73 -33.26
N VAL A 85 13.25 -9.90 -32.23
CA VAL A 85 12.37 -9.90 -31.06
C VAL A 85 11.49 -8.66 -31.13
N ARG A 86 10.17 -8.85 -30.99
CA ARG A 86 9.19 -7.82 -30.75
C ARG A 86 8.98 -7.69 -29.25
N LEU A 87 9.10 -6.47 -28.74
CA LEU A 87 8.76 -6.14 -27.36
C LEU A 87 7.46 -5.35 -27.37
N THR A 88 6.45 -5.84 -26.67
CA THR A 88 5.16 -5.15 -26.54
C THR A 88 4.94 -4.81 -25.07
N GLU A 89 5.05 -3.53 -24.72
CA GLU A 89 4.78 -3.06 -23.37
C GLU A 89 3.30 -3.27 -22.99
N THR A 90 3.05 -3.68 -21.75
CA THR A 90 1.71 -3.89 -21.18
C THR A 90 1.43 -2.83 -20.12
N LEU A 91 0.90 -1.68 -20.51
CA LEU A 91 0.46 -0.67 -19.56
C LEU A 91 -0.92 -1.04 -18.98
N PRO A 92 -1.19 -0.72 -17.70
CA PRO A 92 -2.47 -1.02 -17.08
C PRO A 92 -3.59 -0.10 -17.57
N GLU A 93 -4.80 -0.65 -17.63
CA GLU A 93 -6.03 0.14 -17.62
C GLU A 93 -6.35 0.52 -16.17
N ALA A 94 -6.61 1.81 -15.91
CA ALA A 94 -6.42 2.37 -14.58
C ALA A 94 -7.59 3.18 -14.02
N GLU A 95 -8.71 3.29 -14.72
CA GLU A 95 -9.85 4.06 -14.19
C GLU A 95 -10.57 3.28 -13.08
N GLN A 96 -10.44 3.76 -11.84
CA GLN A 96 -11.08 3.16 -10.68
C GLN A 96 -11.34 4.17 -9.56
N VAL A 97 -12.28 3.84 -8.69
CA VAL A 97 -12.49 4.51 -7.41
C VAL A 97 -12.21 3.52 -6.29
N ILE A 98 -11.55 3.97 -5.22
CA ILE A 98 -11.35 3.16 -4.03
C ILE A 98 -12.06 3.82 -2.85
N PHE A 99 -13.06 3.13 -2.30
CA PHE A 99 -13.80 3.56 -1.12
C PHE A 99 -13.32 2.85 0.14
N GLY A 100 -13.42 3.53 1.29
CA GLY A 100 -13.03 2.97 2.60
C GLY A 100 -11.52 3.06 2.86
N VAL A 101 -10.83 3.98 2.20
CA VAL A 101 -9.39 4.16 2.34
C VAL A 101 -9.07 4.71 3.73
N ARG A 102 -8.31 3.99 4.53
CA ARG A 102 -7.87 4.49 5.85
C ARG A 102 -6.76 5.52 5.69
N PRO A 103 -6.62 6.52 6.59
CA PRO A 103 -5.58 7.54 6.49
C PRO A 103 -4.15 6.98 6.39
N CYS A 104 -3.88 5.90 7.13
CA CYS A 104 -2.58 5.23 7.08
C CYS A 104 -2.28 4.52 5.75
N ASP A 105 -3.31 4.17 4.96
CA ASP A 105 -3.18 3.65 3.61
C ASP A 105 -2.97 4.79 2.60
N ALA A 106 -3.74 5.89 2.72
CA ALA A 106 -3.57 7.09 1.90
C ALA A 106 -2.17 7.71 2.06
N ARG A 107 -1.68 7.83 3.30
CA ARG A 107 -0.29 8.26 3.56
C ARG A 107 0.73 7.25 3.03
N GLY A 108 0.38 5.97 3.01
CA GLY A 108 1.19 4.93 2.38
C GLY A 108 1.39 5.17 0.90
N MET A 109 0.35 5.66 0.22
CA MET A 109 0.43 6.08 -1.18
C MET A 109 1.37 7.25 -1.38
N ALA A 110 1.33 8.29 -0.54
CA ALA A 110 2.29 9.39 -0.61
C ALA A 110 3.75 8.92 -0.49
N VAL A 111 4.01 7.90 0.35
CA VAL A 111 5.33 7.26 0.45
C VAL A 111 5.68 6.46 -0.81
N LEU A 112 4.72 5.87 -1.51
CA LEU A 112 5.01 5.20 -2.77
C LEU A 112 5.19 6.21 -3.91
N ASP A 113 4.39 7.27 -3.96
CA ASP A 113 4.47 8.40 -4.90
C ASP A 113 5.90 9.00 -4.88
N ALA A 114 6.46 9.26 -3.69
CA ALA A 114 7.82 9.81 -3.58
C ALA A 114 8.91 8.92 -4.21
N ALA A 115 8.72 7.59 -4.24
CA ALA A 115 9.69 6.66 -4.82
C ALA A 115 9.42 6.29 -6.28
N PHE A 116 8.15 6.22 -6.68
CA PHE A 116 7.73 5.74 -8.00
C PHE A 116 7.31 6.85 -8.95
N LEU A 117 7.06 8.07 -8.47
CA LEU A 117 6.61 9.20 -9.29
C LEU A 117 7.55 10.40 -9.22
N GLU A 118 7.88 10.82 -8.01
CA GLU A 118 8.64 12.05 -7.80
C GLU A 118 10.14 11.84 -8.09
N ALA A 119 10.65 10.64 -7.81
CA ALA A 119 12.00 10.25 -8.18
C ALA A 119 12.10 9.88 -9.67
N ALA A 120 13.10 10.43 -10.37
CA ALA A 120 13.30 10.17 -11.78
C ALA A 120 14.11 8.88 -12.04
N PRO A 121 13.75 8.08 -13.07
CA PRO A 121 12.54 8.21 -13.88
C PRO A 121 11.29 7.69 -13.14
N PRO A 122 10.10 8.27 -13.37
CA PRO A 122 8.86 7.73 -12.83
C PRO A 122 8.56 6.34 -13.40
N ASP A 123 7.95 5.48 -12.58
CA ASP A 123 7.48 4.15 -12.97
C ASP A 123 6.18 4.30 -13.77
N PRO A 124 6.15 3.94 -15.07
CA PRO A 124 4.99 4.21 -15.92
C PRO A 124 3.76 3.37 -15.54
N TYR A 125 3.96 2.18 -14.97
CA TYR A 125 2.88 1.28 -14.57
C TYR A 125 2.18 1.77 -13.30
N TYR A 126 2.97 2.24 -12.33
CA TYR A 126 2.47 2.87 -11.12
C TYR A 126 1.79 4.21 -11.45
N ALA A 127 2.43 5.04 -12.29
CA ALA A 127 1.91 6.34 -12.68
C ALA A 127 0.53 6.25 -13.33
N ARG A 128 0.37 5.34 -14.30
CA ARG A 128 -0.91 5.16 -14.97
C ARG A 128 -2.02 4.80 -13.99
N ARG A 129 -1.75 3.90 -13.02
CA ARG A 129 -2.72 3.56 -11.95
C ARG A 129 -3.00 4.73 -11.04
N ARG A 130 -1.98 5.47 -10.61
CA ARG A 130 -2.13 6.61 -9.71
C ARG A 130 -2.98 7.72 -10.34
N GLU A 131 -2.77 7.99 -11.62
CA GLU A 131 -3.52 8.97 -12.42
C GLU A 131 -5.00 8.59 -12.58
N GLY A 132 -5.29 7.33 -12.91
CA GLY A 132 -6.66 6.83 -13.12
C GLY A 132 -7.45 6.53 -11.85
N THR A 133 -6.85 6.63 -10.66
CA THR A 133 -7.50 6.26 -9.40
C THR A 133 -7.97 7.47 -8.59
N THR A 134 -9.25 7.45 -8.19
CA THR A 134 -9.82 8.39 -7.20
C THR A 134 -9.97 7.71 -5.84
N LEU A 135 -9.62 8.41 -4.75
CA LEU A 135 -9.64 7.88 -3.39
C LEU A 135 -10.73 8.53 -2.53
N ILE A 136 -11.63 7.71 -1.99
CA ILE A 136 -12.60 8.11 -0.96
C ILE A 136 -12.10 7.56 0.39
N GLY A 137 -11.56 8.46 1.20
CA GLY A 137 -11.06 8.21 2.54
C GLY A 137 -12.16 8.07 3.57
N LEU A 138 -11.90 7.27 4.61
CA LEU A 138 -12.79 7.07 5.75
C LEU A 138 -12.00 7.17 7.05
N ALA A 139 -12.39 8.11 7.91
CA ALA A 139 -11.83 8.25 9.25
C ALA A 139 -11.93 6.94 10.04
N CYS A 140 -10.92 6.66 10.85
CA CYS A 140 -11.02 5.66 11.90
C CYS A 140 -11.77 6.29 13.08
N LYS A 141 -12.75 5.58 13.64
CA LYS A 141 -13.39 5.99 14.92
C LYS A 141 -12.40 5.91 16.07
N GLU A 142 -11.51 4.93 16.03
CA GLU A 142 -10.48 4.71 17.04
C GLU A 142 -9.21 4.15 16.42
N MET A 143 -8.09 4.33 17.12
CA MET A 143 -6.84 3.64 16.80
C MET A 143 -6.93 2.18 17.26
N GLY A 144 -6.56 1.25 16.38
CA GLY A 144 -6.47 -0.17 16.74
C GLY A 144 -5.32 -0.45 17.72
N PRO A 145 -5.32 -1.60 18.41
CA PRO A 145 -4.36 -1.90 19.49
C PRO A 145 -2.87 -1.84 19.07
N SER A 146 -2.56 -2.16 17.82
CA SER A 146 -1.22 -2.14 17.24
C SER A 146 -0.89 -0.83 16.49
N CYS A 147 -1.82 0.12 16.45
CA CYS A 147 -1.65 1.36 15.70
C CYS A 147 -0.80 2.38 16.49
N PHE A 148 0.11 3.04 15.79
CA PHE A 148 0.94 4.13 16.31
C PHE A 148 1.10 5.25 15.26
N CYS A 149 0.07 5.45 14.42
CA CYS A 149 0.10 6.39 13.29
C CYS A 149 0.44 7.83 13.71
N ARG A 150 0.03 8.26 14.90
CA ARG A 150 0.36 9.57 15.48
C ARG A 150 1.85 9.77 15.73
N SER A 151 2.53 8.71 16.15
CA SER A 151 3.97 8.71 16.43
C SER A 151 4.82 8.95 15.18
N VAL A 152 4.27 8.65 14.00
CA VAL A 152 4.97 8.80 12.71
C VAL A 152 4.37 9.90 11.83
N GLY A 153 3.63 10.86 12.42
CA GLY A 153 3.16 12.07 11.73
C GLY A 153 1.87 11.90 10.91
N GLY A 154 1.08 10.86 11.19
CA GLY A 154 -0.30 10.69 10.67
C GLY A 154 -1.34 10.82 11.78
N GLY A 155 -2.59 10.48 11.46
CA GLY A 155 -3.69 10.45 12.43
C GLY A 155 -4.87 9.60 11.94
N PRO A 156 -5.72 9.09 12.85
CA PRO A 156 -6.93 8.32 12.51
C PRO A 156 -7.99 9.14 11.74
N ASP A 157 -7.89 10.46 11.77
CA ASP A 157 -8.75 11.45 11.10
C ASP A 157 -7.95 12.34 10.13
N ASP A 158 -6.78 11.89 9.68
CA ASP A 158 -5.99 12.65 8.71
C ASP A 158 -6.61 12.55 7.31
N SER A 159 -7.09 13.68 6.78
CA SER A 159 -7.74 13.77 5.47
C SER A 159 -6.79 14.02 4.31
N ARG A 160 -5.47 14.10 4.56
CA ARG A 160 -4.47 14.28 3.51
C ARG A 160 -4.41 13.06 2.60
N HIS A 161 -4.01 13.28 1.35
CA HIS A 161 -3.72 12.24 0.34
C HIS A 161 -4.93 11.42 -0.14
N VAL A 162 -6.15 11.93 0.05
CA VAL A 162 -7.38 11.40 -0.60
C VAL A 162 -8.07 12.50 -1.39
N ASP A 163 -9.10 12.15 -2.17
CA ASP A 163 -9.87 13.09 -2.98
C ASP A 163 -11.16 13.55 -2.28
N VAL A 164 -11.84 12.61 -1.62
CA VAL A 164 -12.99 12.85 -0.72
C VAL A 164 -12.69 12.19 0.61
N PHE A 165 -13.04 12.82 1.73
CA PHE A 165 -12.83 12.27 3.05
C PHE A 165 -14.12 12.25 3.87
N LEU A 166 -14.47 11.08 4.40
CA LEU A 166 -15.70 10.83 5.12
C LEU A 166 -15.42 10.61 6.61
N SER A 167 -16.22 11.23 7.48
CA SER A 167 -16.20 10.98 8.92
C SER A 167 -17.61 10.59 9.37
N GLU A 168 -17.76 9.38 9.92
CA GLU A 168 -19.06 8.82 10.29
C GLU A 168 -19.65 9.52 11.52
N THR A 169 -20.93 9.90 11.43
CA THR A 169 -21.76 10.43 12.52
C THR A 169 -22.90 9.47 12.85
N GLU A 170 -23.73 9.78 13.84
CA GLU A 170 -24.92 8.98 14.15
C GLU A 170 -25.88 8.92 12.92
N GLU A 171 -26.14 10.06 12.30
CA GLU A 171 -27.12 10.22 11.22
C GLU A 171 -26.56 9.96 9.80
N GLY A 172 -25.24 9.84 9.64
CA GLY A 172 -24.62 9.73 8.32
C GLY A 172 -23.12 9.94 8.34
N TYR A 173 -22.64 10.82 7.43
CA TYR A 173 -21.23 11.14 7.29
C TYR A 173 -21.04 12.63 7.03
N VAL A 174 -20.08 13.24 7.71
CA VAL A 174 -19.48 14.51 7.30
C VAL A 174 -18.61 14.26 6.08
N VAL A 175 -18.82 15.03 5.02
CA VAL A 175 -18.13 14.95 3.74
C VAL A 175 -17.17 16.13 3.58
N GLN A 176 -15.89 15.83 3.41
CA GLN A 176 -14.87 16.80 3.07
C GLN A 176 -14.37 16.56 1.65
N VAL A 177 -14.42 17.60 0.83
CA VAL A 177 -13.88 17.59 -0.54
C VAL A 177 -12.45 18.11 -0.49
N ILE A 178 -11.48 17.28 -0.86
CA ILE A 178 -10.05 17.58 -0.70
C ILE A 178 -9.42 18.05 -2.01
N THR A 179 -9.79 17.41 -3.13
CA THR A 179 -9.23 17.71 -4.45
C THR A 179 -10.33 18.06 -5.46
N GLU A 180 -9.94 18.65 -6.59
CA GLU A 180 -10.88 18.90 -7.70
C GLU A 180 -11.45 17.60 -8.27
N ARG A 181 -10.66 16.52 -8.27
CA ARG A 181 -11.13 15.17 -8.63
C ARG A 181 -12.24 14.70 -7.69
N GLY A 182 -12.09 14.95 -6.39
CA GLY A 182 -13.12 14.65 -5.40
C GLY A 182 -14.38 15.49 -5.57
N ARG A 183 -14.22 16.76 -5.95
CA ARG A 183 -15.35 17.66 -6.28
C ARG A 183 -16.14 17.14 -7.47
N ALA A 184 -15.44 16.79 -8.55
CA ALA A 184 -16.06 16.21 -9.74
C ALA A 184 -16.74 14.86 -9.46
N LEU A 185 -16.18 14.05 -8.55
CA LEU A 185 -16.79 12.78 -8.15
C LEU A 185 -18.11 12.96 -7.38
N LEU A 186 -18.28 14.08 -6.69
CA LEU A 186 -19.46 14.43 -5.90
C LEU A 186 -20.47 15.29 -6.68
N ASP A 187 -20.22 15.58 -7.95
CA ASP A 187 -21.16 16.36 -8.77
C ASP A 187 -22.51 15.63 -8.88
N GLY A 188 -23.61 16.37 -8.69
CA GLY A 188 -24.96 15.81 -8.65
C GLY A 188 -25.32 15.00 -7.40
N VAL A 189 -24.40 14.81 -6.44
CA VAL A 189 -24.69 14.10 -5.18
C VAL A 189 -25.44 15.05 -4.22
N PRO A 190 -26.61 14.66 -3.70
CA PRO A 190 -27.37 15.50 -2.79
C PRO A 190 -26.69 15.55 -1.42
N LEU A 191 -25.93 16.61 -1.17
CA LEU A 191 -25.33 16.94 0.12
C LEU A 191 -26.18 18.00 0.83
N SER A 192 -26.33 17.86 2.14
CA SER A 192 -27.00 18.87 2.98
C SER A 192 -25.96 19.66 3.76
N GLU A 193 -26.22 20.95 3.99
CA GLU A 193 -25.44 21.73 4.94
C GLU A 193 -25.92 21.45 6.36
N SER A 194 -24.99 21.25 7.28
CA SER A 194 -25.26 21.03 8.69
C SER A 194 -24.19 21.67 9.56
N ASP A 195 -24.54 22.12 10.75
CA ASP A 195 -23.59 22.55 11.79
C ASP A 195 -22.92 21.37 12.52
N ALA A 196 -23.14 20.14 12.05
CA ALA A 196 -22.49 18.95 12.57
C ALA A 196 -20.97 19.14 12.61
N GLU A 197 -20.40 19.01 13.82
CA GLU A 197 -18.96 18.96 14.00
C GLU A 197 -18.41 17.61 13.54
N ARG A 198 -17.14 17.64 13.17
CA ARG A 198 -16.44 16.43 12.81
C ARG A 198 -16.21 15.58 14.07
N PRO A 199 -16.62 14.30 14.08
CA PRO A 199 -16.32 13.42 15.20
C PRO A 199 -14.81 13.31 15.42
N SER A 200 -14.39 13.36 16.67
CA SER A 200 -13.01 13.08 17.06
C SER A 200 -12.79 11.56 17.15
N SER A 201 -11.60 11.12 16.73
CA SER A 201 -11.21 9.72 16.90
C SER A 201 -10.70 9.47 18.32
N ALA A 202 -10.97 8.29 18.87
CA ALA A 202 -10.30 7.82 20.07
C ALA A 202 -8.82 7.51 19.76
N LEU A 203 -7.92 8.05 20.58
CA LEU A 203 -6.48 8.05 20.33
C LEU A 203 -5.76 7.14 21.32
N SER A 204 -4.71 6.46 20.84
CA SER A 204 -3.73 5.80 21.70
C SER A 204 -2.58 6.76 22.03
N ASP A 205 -1.86 6.47 23.12
CA ASP A 205 -0.66 7.21 23.48
C ASP A 205 0.42 7.08 22.40
N PRO A 206 1.08 8.20 22.04
CA PRO A 206 2.19 8.14 21.10
C PRO A 206 3.38 7.41 21.71
N ILE A 207 4.14 6.75 20.86
CA ILE A 207 5.44 6.17 21.19
C ILE A 207 6.55 7.06 20.63
N ALA A 208 7.72 7.04 21.27
CA ALA A 208 8.87 7.76 20.77
C ALA A 208 9.40 7.11 19.47
N VAL A 209 9.74 7.95 18.49
CA VAL A 209 10.38 7.53 17.23
C VAL A 209 11.73 8.25 17.15
N PRO A 210 12.87 7.53 17.14
CA PRO A 210 14.18 8.14 17.02
C PRO A 210 14.30 8.98 15.76
N ASP A 211 15.00 10.11 15.86
CA ASP A 211 15.41 10.89 14.70
C ASP A 211 16.19 10.00 13.71
N PRO A 212 15.99 10.14 12.38
CA PRO A 212 16.73 9.37 11.39
C PRO A 212 18.25 9.35 11.64
N LEU A 213 18.85 10.47 12.05
CA LEU A 213 20.30 10.58 12.27
C LEU A 213 20.80 9.81 13.49
N ALA A 214 19.93 9.34 14.39
CA ALA A 214 20.31 8.47 15.51
C ALA A 214 20.53 7.01 15.09
N TRP A 215 19.91 6.55 13.99
CA TRP A 215 19.93 5.15 13.56
C TRP A 215 21.32 4.57 13.29
N PRO A 216 22.28 5.28 12.66
CA PRO A 216 23.61 4.73 12.35
C PRO A 216 24.38 4.20 13.56
N ALA A 217 24.18 4.77 14.75
CA ALA A 217 24.85 4.32 15.97
C ALA A 217 24.49 2.86 16.34
N TYR A 218 23.31 2.40 15.92
CA TYR A 218 22.78 1.07 16.20
C TYR A 218 23.04 0.07 15.08
N PHE A 219 23.83 0.42 14.05
CA PHE A 219 23.97 -0.44 12.87
C PHE A 219 24.54 -1.84 13.20
N GLU A 220 25.51 -1.92 14.10
CA GLU A 220 26.12 -3.19 14.54
C GLU A 220 25.61 -3.64 15.93
N ASP A 221 24.44 -3.15 16.34
CA ASP A 221 23.83 -3.52 17.62
C ASP A 221 23.50 -5.04 17.67
N PRO A 222 23.93 -5.78 18.71
CA PRO A 222 23.57 -7.19 18.92
C PRO A 222 22.06 -7.47 18.94
N PHE A 223 21.24 -6.47 19.26
CA PHE A 223 19.78 -6.52 19.25
C PHE A 223 19.22 -7.08 17.93
N TRP A 224 19.84 -6.76 16.79
CA TRP A 224 19.39 -7.30 15.49
C TRP A 224 19.51 -8.82 15.40
N GLY A 225 20.55 -9.38 16.02
CA GLY A 225 20.73 -10.82 16.15
C GLY A 225 19.61 -11.43 16.99
N GLN A 226 19.42 -10.92 18.21
CA GLN A 226 18.44 -11.39 19.18
C GLN A 226 17.00 -11.35 18.63
N MET A 227 16.60 -10.22 18.06
CA MET A 227 15.26 -10.08 17.46
C MET A 227 15.08 -11.04 16.27
N SER A 228 16.14 -11.28 15.50
CA SER A 228 16.06 -12.16 14.33
C SER A 228 15.91 -13.64 14.68
N GLU A 229 16.29 -14.08 15.88
CA GLU A 229 16.13 -15.47 16.33
C GLU A 229 14.66 -15.93 16.31
N ARG A 230 13.72 -14.98 16.48
CA ARG A 230 12.28 -15.23 16.39
C ARG A 230 11.77 -15.22 14.94
N CYS A 231 12.45 -14.52 14.05
CA CYS A 231 11.95 -14.18 12.72
C CYS A 231 11.95 -15.39 11.79
N LEU A 232 10.78 -15.77 11.27
CA LEU A 232 10.66 -16.88 10.30
C LEU A 232 11.09 -16.52 8.87
N SER A 233 11.56 -15.30 8.62
CA SER A 233 11.86 -14.77 7.27
C SER A 233 10.70 -14.93 6.26
N CYS A 234 9.45 -15.02 6.73
CA CYS A 234 8.25 -15.34 5.93
C CYS A 234 7.71 -14.19 5.06
N ARG A 235 8.26 -12.96 5.22
CA ARG A 235 7.98 -11.77 4.40
C ARG A 235 6.58 -11.16 4.53
N ILE A 236 5.66 -11.75 5.30
CA ILE A 236 4.28 -11.25 5.47
C ILE A 236 4.24 -9.76 5.85
N CYS A 237 5.13 -9.33 6.73
CA CYS A 237 5.24 -7.96 7.20
C CYS A 237 5.61 -6.96 6.08
N ALA A 238 6.23 -7.41 4.99
CA ALA A 238 6.49 -6.58 3.80
C ALA A 238 5.27 -6.52 2.88
N TYR A 239 4.54 -7.63 2.74
CA TYR A 239 3.37 -7.71 1.86
C TYR A 239 2.22 -6.86 2.38
N VAL A 240 1.86 -6.98 3.66
CA VAL A 240 0.78 -6.18 4.29
C VAL A 240 1.12 -4.70 4.48
N CYS A 241 2.40 -4.32 4.34
CA CYS A 241 2.85 -2.97 4.64
C CYS A 241 2.60 -2.02 3.45
N PRO A 242 1.92 -0.89 3.66
CA PRO A 242 1.57 0.03 2.58
C PRO A 242 2.77 0.74 1.95
N THR A 243 3.92 0.78 2.63
CA THR A 243 5.12 1.50 2.16
C THR A 243 6.22 0.59 1.61
N CYS A 244 6.06 -0.73 1.75
CA CYS A 244 7.03 -1.70 1.25
C CYS A 244 6.88 -1.87 -0.27
N ARG A 245 7.99 -1.73 -0.98
CA ARG A 245 8.03 -1.61 -2.46
C ARG A 245 9.09 -2.47 -3.13
N CYS A 246 9.58 -3.50 -2.43
CA CYS A 246 10.57 -4.42 -2.99
C CYS A 246 9.90 -5.33 -4.02
N PHE A 247 10.56 -5.55 -5.15
CA PHE A 247 10.12 -6.46 -6.19
C PHE A 247 11.31 -7.11 -6.89
N ASP A 248 11.02 -8.18 -7.61
CA ASP A 248 11.90 -8.81 -8.56
C ASP A 248 11.30 -8.72 -9.97
N VAL A 249 12.15 -8.84 -10.99
CA VAL A 249 11.74 -8.86 -12.40
C VAL A 249 12.29 -10.13 -13.03
N ARG A 250 11.39 -10.94 -13.59
CA ARG A 250 11.71 -12.23 -14.20
C ARG A 250 11.01 -12.38 -15.54
N ASP A 251 11.64 -13.11 -16.45
CA ASP A 251 11.05 -13.48 -17.73
C ASP A 251 10.58 -14.93 -17.62
N GLU A 252 9.28 -15.17 -17.83
CA GLU A 252 8.66 -16.50 -17.77
C GLU A 252 8.09 -16.86 -19.16
N PRO A 253 8.12 -18.14 -19.56
CA PRO A 253 7.48 -18.57 -20.80
C PRO A 253 5.95 -18.44 -20.68
N VAL A 254 5.31 -17.87 -21.70
CA VAL A 254 3.84 -17.79 -21.76
C VAL A 254 3.30 -19.16 -22.15
N GLU A 255 2.50 -19.81 -21.30
CA GLU A 255 1.99 -21.16 -21.59
C GLU A 255 1.33 -21.27 -22.97
N SER A 256 1.70 -22.32 -23.72
CA SER A 256 1.18 -22.63 -25.05
C SER A 256 1.16 -24.14 -25.26
N GLN A 257 0.15 -24.64 -26.00
CA GLN A 257 -0.06 -26.08 -26.25
C GLN A 257 1.10 -26.77 -27.00
N ALA A 258 2.00 -26.04 -27.66
CA ALA A 258 3.09 -26.57 -28.48
C ALA A 258 4.50 -26.26 -27.95
N GLY A 259 4.62 -25.90 -26.66
CA GLY A 259 5.80 -25.23 -26.12
C GLY A 259 5.77 -23.74 -26.44
N SER A 260 6.47 -22.92 -25.65
CA SER A 260 6.41 -21.47 -25.82
C SER A 260 7.71 -20.91 -26.38
N ASP A 261 7.60 -20.20 -27.49
CA ASP A 261 8.63 -19.29 -27.95
C ASP A 261 8.34 -17.83 -27.54
N ARG A 262 7.26 -17.59 -26.78
CA ARG A 262 6.87 -16.29 -26.25
C ARG A 262 7.17 -16.20 -24.77
N PHE A 263 7.70 -15.08 -24.34
CA PHE A 263 7.99 -14.83 -22.93
C PHE A 263 7.25 -13.59 -22.47
N GLU A 264 6.95 -13.54 -21.17
CA GLU A 264 6.46 -12.35 -20.51
C GLU A 264 7.44 -11.92 -19.42
N ARG A 265 7.69 -10.62 -19.36
CA ARG A 265 8.43 -10.02 -18.26
C ARG A 265 7.47 -9.66 -17.16
N LEU A 266 7.64 -10.29 -16.00
CA LEU A 266 6.81 -10.09 -14.83
C LEU A 266 7.59 -9.33 -13.76
N ARG A 267 6.93 -8.33 -13.17
CA ARG A 267 7.30 -7.74 -11.89
C ARG A 267 6.53 -8.47 -10.80
N CYS A 268 7.22 -9.07 -9.85
CA CYS A 268 6.61 -9.74 -8.71
C CYS A 268 7.06 -9.10 -7.41
N TRP A 269 6.17 -8.93 -6.43
CA TRP A 269 6.58 -8.53 -5.10
C TRP A 269 7.65 -9.49 -4.56
N ASP A 270 8.66 -8.91 -3.93
CA ASP A 270 9.60 -9.64 -3.09
C ASP A 270 9.84 -8.82 -1.82
N SER A 271 10.76 -9.26 -0.98
CA SER A 271 11.10 -8.58 0.25
C SER A 271 12.60 -8.48 0.42
N CYS A 272 13.05 -7.30 0.88
CA CYS A 272 14.42 -7.13 1.35
C CYS A 272 14.81 -8.05 2.53
N SER A 273 13.83 -8.72 3.15
CA SER A 273 14.05 -9.76 4.16
C SER A 273 14.29 -11.16 3.59
N SER A 274 14.12 -11.36 2.28
CA SER A 274 14.42 -12.61 1.58
C SER A 274 15.93 -12.83 1.46
N ALA A 275 16.37 -14.07 1.65
CA ALA A 275 17.77 -14.44 1.43
C ALA A 275 18.19 -14.30 -0.05
N GLY A 276 17.26 -14.45 -0.99
CA GLY A 276 17.53 -14.32 -2.43
C GLY A 276 17.67 -12.87 -2.91
N TYR A 277 16.95 -11.93 -2.30
CA TYR A 277 16.78 -10.56 -2.81
C TYR A 277 18.08 -9.74 -2.97
N ARG A 278 19.14 -10.09 -2.22
CA ARG A 278 20.46 -9.44 -2.31
C ARG A 278 21.57 -10.37 -2.75
N ARG A 279 21.24 -11.57 -3.22
CA ARG A 279 22.22 -12.45 -3.83
C ARG A 279 22.63 -11.87 -5.18
N ILE A 280 23.93 -11.71 -5.38
CA ILE A 280 24.50 -11.22 -6.64
C ILE A 280 25.23 -12.35 -7.37
N ALA A 281 25.72 -12.06 -8.58
CA ALA A 281 26.51 -13.00 -9.38
C ALA A 281 27.67 -13.60 -8.57
N GLY A 282 27.91 -14.91 -8.75
CA GLY A 282 28.89 -15.66 -7.95
C GLY A 282 28.39 -16.10 -6.57
N GLY A 283 27.11 -15.87 -6.25
CA GLY A 283 26.48 -16.35 -5.01
C GLY A 283 26.78 -15.50 -3.77
N HIS A 284 27.52 -14.40 -3.92
CA HIS A 284 27.77 -13.47 -2.82
C HIS A 284 26.46 -12.84 -2.33
N ASN A 285 26.34 -12.66 -1.02
CA ASN A 285 25.18 -12.04 -0.40
C ASN A 285 25.64 -11.10 0.73
N PRO A 286 25.60 -9.77 0.51
CA PRO A 286 26.02 -8.79 1.51
C PRO A 286 25.17 -8.78 2.79
N ARG A 287 24.00 -9.44 2.79
CA ARG A 287 23.09 -9.57 3.93
C ARG A 287 22.69 -11.02 4.13
N SER A 288 23.70 -11.85 4.40
CA SER A 288 23.56 -13.30 4.53
C SER A 288 22.83 -13.72 5.80
N SER A 289 22.92 -12.97 6.90
CA SER A 289 22.22 -13.30 8.15
C SER A 289 20.82 -12.68 8.25
N GLU A 290 19.94 -13.30 9.04
CA GLU A 290 18.58 -12.80 9.30
C GLU A 290 18.60 -11.45 10.00
N GLY A 291 19.45 -11.27 11.00
CA GLY A 291 19.64 -10.00 11.69
C GLY A 291 20.01 -8.84 10.75
N GLN A 292 20.93 -9.07 9.80
CA GLN A 292 21.29 -8.05 8.80
C GLN A 292 20.12 -7.66 7.89
N ARG A 293 19.29 -8.64 7.52
CA ARG A 293 18.09 -8.41 6.70
C ARG A 293 16.99 -7.70 7.47
N LEU A 294 16.78 -8.09 8.72
CA LEU A 294 15.80 -7.47 9.62
C LEU A 294 16.19 -6.03 9.98
N ARG A 295 17.46 -5.80 10.31
CA ARG A 295 18.06 -4.46 10.43
C ARG A 295 17.76 -3.61 9.20
N ASN A 296 18.06 -4.11 8.01
CA ASN A 296 17.82 -3.38 6.76
C ASN A 296 16.34 -3.00 6.59
N ARG A 297 15.40 -3.86 7.00
CA ARG A 297 13.97 -3.55 6.93
C ARG A 297 13.65 -2.29 7.74
N PHE A 298 14.14 -2.17 8.97
CA PHE A 298 13.84 -1.02 9.84
C PHE A 298 14.66 0.22 9.48
N PHE A 299 15.95 0.06 9.17
CA PHE A 299 16.77 1.16 8.64
C PHE A 299 16.20 1.73 7.34
N CYS A 300 15.65 0.89 6.46
CA CYS A 300 14.96 1.37 5.27
C CYS A 300 13.78 2.28 5.65
N LYS A 301 13.01 1.95 6.70
CA LYS A 301 11.82 2.72 7.08
C LYS A 301 12.14 4.09 7.66
N PHE A 302 13.17 4.18 8.49
CA PHE A 302 13.39 5.34 9.35
C PHE A 302 14.71 6.08 9.10
N TYR A 303 15.63 5.51 8.32
CA TYR A 303 16.91 6.15 8.00
C TYR A 303 17.11 6.32 6.50
N TYR A 304 17.27 5.22 5.74
CA TYR A 304 17.62 5.31 4.32
C TYR A 304 16.53 5.99 3.48
N TYR A 305 15.26 5.61 3.69
CA TYR A 305 14.18 6.15 2.89
C TYR A 305 13.91 7.63 3.18
N PRO A 306 13.82 8.10 4.45
CA PRO A 306 13.72 9.53 4.74
C PRO A 306 14.83 10.37 4.10
N LEU A 307 16.08 9.89 4.16
CA LEU A 307 17.21 10.62 3.56
C LEU A 307 17.13 10.66 2.03
N GLN A 308 16.57 9.63 1.40
CA GLN A 308 16.51 9.52 -0.04
C GLN A 308 15.29 10.23 -0.65
N TYR A 309 14.13 10.15 0.02
CA TYR A 309 12.85 10.58 -0.55
C TYR A 309 12.09 11.57 0.34
N GLY A 310 12.50 11.80 1.59
CA GLY A 310 11.88 12.75 2.51
C GLY A 310 11.05 12.11 3.64
N PRO A 311 9.89 11.47 3.36
CA PRO A 311 8.99 11.02 4.42
C PRO A 311 9.50 9.75 5.12
N SER A 312 8.98 9.47 6.32
CA SER A 312 9.16 8.15 6.94
C SER A 312 8.44 7.07 6.14
N ALA A 313 9.14 5.96 5.84
CA ALA A 313 8.53 4.79 5.21
C ALA A 313 7.80 3.87 6.22
N CYS A 314 7.15 4.48 7.23
CA CYS A 314 6.22 3.85 8.14
C CYS A 314 4.98 4.76 8.32
N THR A 315 3.78 4.17 8.24
CA THR A 315 2.52 4.89 8.49
C THR A 315 1.89 4.55 9.84
N GLY A 316 2.56 3.73 10.66
CA GLY A 316 2.08 3.37 11.99
C GLY A 316 0.77 2.60 11.98
N CYS A 317 0.44 1.94 10.87
CA CYS A 317 -0.78 1.14 10.76
C CYS A 317 -0.76 -0.11 11.64
N GLY A 318 0.41 -0.65 12.03
CA GLY A 318 0.44 -1.86 12.87
C GLY A 318 0.14 -3.18 12.14
N ARG A 319 -0.22 -3.19 10.84
CA ARG A 319 -0.49 -4.44 10.10
C ARG A 319 0.66 -5.45 10.16
N CYS A 320 1.91 -4.96 10.20
CA CYS A 320 3.07 -5.85 10.32
C CYS A 320 3.24 -6.49 11.70
N ILE A 321 2.65 -5.89 12.73
CA ILE A 321 2.56 -6.44 14.09
C ILE A 321 1.45 -7.49 14.09
N ASP A 322 0.25 -7.10 13.65
CA ASP A 322 -0.94 -7.97 13.61
C ASP A 322 -0.69 -9.27 12.82
N ALA A 323 -0.01 -9.18 11.68
CA ALA A 323 0.21 -10.31 10.77
C ALA A 323 1.45 -11.16 11.13
N CYS A 324 2.24 -10.80 12.13
CA CYS A 324 3.45 -11.53 12.46
C CYS A 324 3.14 -12.77 13.31
N PRO A 325 3.41 -14.00 12.84
CA PRO A 325 3.11 -15.22 13.61
C PRO A 325 4.00 -15.42 14.85
N VAL A 326 5.05 -14.61 14.97
CA VAL A 326 6.11 -14.70 15.99
C VAL A 326 6.31 -13.36 16.72
N ASN A 327 5.36 -12.45 16.58
CA ASN A 327 5.28 -11.15 17.27
C ASN A 327 6.50 -10.22 17.09
N VAL A 328 7.20 -10.28 15.95
CA VAL A 328 8.25 -9.29 15.64
C VAL A 328 7.58 -7.92 15.54
N ASP A 329 7.80 -7.10 16.56
CA ASP A 329 7.13 -5.82 16.74
C ASP A 329 8.07 -4.67 16.39
N ILE A 330 7.61 -3.77 15.53
CA ILE A 330 8.35 -2.56 15.16
C ILE A 330 8.43 -1.54 16.29
N THR A 331 7.48 -1.55 17.23
CA THR A 331 7.46 -0.67 18.40
C THR A 331 8.50 -1.09 19.44
N GLU A 332 8.80 -2.39 19.55
CA GLU A 332 9.92 -2.91 20.35
C GLU A 332 11.26 -2.37 19.84
N VAL A 333 11.44 -2.37 18.51
CA VAL A 333 12.63 -1.80 17.85
C VAL A 333 12.74 -0.31 18.14
N LEU A 334 11.64 0.44 17.97
CA LEU A 334 11.63 1.87 18.25
C LEU A 334 11.93 2.17 19.72
N GLY A 335 11.38 1.38 20.64
CA GLY A 335 11.64 1.49 22.08
C GLY A 335 13.11 1.26 22.43
N HIS A 336 13.71 0.17 21.92
CA HIS A 336 15.13 -0.16 22.12
C HIS A 336 16.04 1.00 21.70
N LEU A 337 15.80 1.56 20.52
CA LEU A 337 16.61 2.66 19.98
C LEU A 337 16.43 3.99 20.73
N VAL A 338 15.40 4.13 21.56
CA VAL A 338 15.19 5.32 22.41
C VAL A 338 15.83 5.14 23.79
N THR A 339 15.76 3.93 24.37
CA THR A 339 16.22 3.68 25.74
C THR A 339 17.71 3.37 25.85
N GLY A 340 18.34 2.88 24.76
CA GLY A 340 19.74 2.47 24.75
C GLY A 340 19.91 1.01 25.14
#